data_AF-W0E857-F1
#
_entry.id   AF-W0E857-F1
#
_cell.length_a   1.000
_cell.length_b   1.000
_cell.length_c   1.000
_cell.angle_alpha   90.00
_cell.angle_beta   90.00
_cell.angle_gamma   90.00
#
_symmetry.space_group_name_H-M   'P 1'
#
loop_
_entity.id
_entity.type
_entity.pdbx_description
1 polymer ?
#
loop_
_entity_poly.entity_id
_entity_poly.type
_entity_poly.pdbx_seq_one_letter_code
_entity_poly.pdbx_strand_id
1 'polypeptide(L)'
;MRWMVVAATAAAAVWCGAGLAGVYKCTNPETGAVTFSQTPCPGESERIEVRSASAPDQSRPTIEALAEICVKEGSFKDPASVELVEIGTMGAEVITYASHRIVAHRLPIKVNARNGYGGYVGAEWYHCYLSRATSKVFMVVSAE
;
A
#
# COMPACT_ATOMS: atom_id res chain seq x y z
N MET A 1 71.46 -23.86 13.58
CA MET A 1 70.41 -24.88 13.36
C MET A 1 69.15 -24.20 12.87
N ARG A 2 68.75 -24.51 11.63
CA ARG A 2 67.52 -24.08 10.96
C ARG A 2 66.29 -24.58 11.71
N TRP A 3 65.33 -23.70 11.98
CA TRP A 3 63.94 -24.11 12.24
C TRP A 3 63.05 -23.35 11.26
N MET A 4 62.48 -24.10 10.31
CA MET A 4 61.31 -23.68 9.54
C MET A 4 60.08 -23.89 10.41
N VAL A 5 59.19 -22.91 10.47
CA VAL A 5 57.78 -23.15 10.76
C VAL A 5 56.97 -22.34 9.75
N VAL A 6 56.42 -23.04 8.76
CA VAL A 6 55.31 -22.60 7.92
C VAL A 6 54.05 -22.99 8.67
N ALA A 7 53.20 -22.03 9.03
CA ALA A 7 51.89 -22.29 9.61
C ALA A 7 50.82 -21.53 8.81
N ALA A 8 49.94 -22.33 8.22
CA ALA A 8 48.83 -21.95 7.36
C ALA A 8 47.82 -21.02 8.04
N THR A 9 47.50 -19.90 7.40
CA THR A 9 46.31 -19.11 7.71
C THR A 9 45.13 -19.64 6.88
N ALA A 10 44.24 -20.37 7.55
CA ALA A 10 42.96 -20.81 7.00
C ALA A 10 42.00 -19.60 6.88
N ALA A 11 41.53 -19.33 5.67
CA ALA A 11 40.51 -18.32 5.38
C ALA A 11 39.14 -18.81 5.87
N ALA A 12 38.54 -18.12 6.85
CA ALA A 12 37.17 -18.33 7.25
C ALA A 12 36.23 -17.71 6.21
N ALA A 13 35.66 -18.54 5.34
CA ALA A 13 34.59 -18.14 4.43
C ALA A 13 33.30 -17.94 5.25
N VAL A 14 32.98 -16.69 5.59
CA VAL A 14 31.67 -16.31 6.12
C VAL A 14 30.67 -16.39 4.98
N TRP A 15 29.91 -17.48 4.93
CA TRP A 15 28.76 -17.60 4.04
C TRP A 15 27.58 -16.87 4.67
N CYS A 16 27.34 -15.63 4.27
CA CYS A 16 26.04 -14.99 4.45
C CYS A 16 25.03 -15.67 3.51
N GLY A 17 24.37 -16.71 4.00
CA GLY A 17 23.22 -17.30 3.32
C GLY A 17 22.07 -16.29 3.28
N ALA A 18 21.82 -15.71 2.11
CA ALA A 18 20.58 -14.99 1.82
C ALA A 18 19.43 -16.01 1.82
N GLY A 19 18.79 -16.21 2.97
CA GLY A 19 17.65 -17.09 3.11
C GLY A 19 16.40 -16.48 2.49
N LEU A 20 15.85 -17.14 1.47
CA LEU A 20 14.46 -16.95 1.03
C LEU A 20 13.54 -17.00 2.26
N ALA A 21 12.76 -15.95 2.48
CA ALA A 21 11.90 -15.76 3.65
C ALA A 21 10.77 -16.81 3.69
N GLY A 22 11.08 -17.96 4.29
CA GLY A 22 10.12 -18.99 4.67
C GLY A 22 10.08 -19.10 6.19
N VAL A 23 8.90 -19.38 6.74
CA VAL A 23 8.68 -19.54 8.18
C VAL A 23 8.36 -21.00 8.45
N TYR A 24 8.91 -21.57 9.51
CA TYR A 24 8.63 -22.95 9.89
C TYR A 24 7.36 -23.01 10.72
N LYS A 25 6.44 -23.89 10.36
CA LYS A 25 5.30 -24.29 11.18
C LYS A 25 5.73 -25.43 12.09
N CYS A 26 5.55 -25.22 13.38
CA CYS A 26 5.95 -26.14 14.42
C CYS A 26 4.72 -26.54 15.22
N THR A 27 4.43 -27.85 15.25
CA THR A 27 3.35 -28.40 16.06
C THR A 27 3.96 -28.98 17.33
N ASN A 28 3.54 -28.49 18.49
CA ASN A 28 3.98 -29.05 19.76
C ASN A 28 3.32 -30.43 19.94
N PRO A 29 4.09 -31.53 20.05
CA PRO A 29 3.55 -32.88 20.13
C PRO A 29 2.77 -33.16 21.42
N GLU A 30 3.03 -32.43 22.50
CA GLU A 30 2.37 -32.65 23.80
C GLU A 30 1.07 -31.86 23.94
N THR A 31 0.98 -30.69 23.31
CA THR A 31 -0.16 -29.76 23.46
C THR A 31 -0.98 -29.60 22.18
N GLY A 32 -0.48 -30.06 21.04
CA GLY A 32 -1.08 -29.84 19.72
C GLY A 32 -1.03 -28.38 19.24
N ALA A 33 -0.39 -27.48 19.99
CA ALA A 33 -0.33 -26.05 19.66
C ALA A 33 0.58 -25.80 18.45
N VAL A 34 0.09 -25.00 17.50
CA VAL A 34 0.85 -24.59 16.31
C VAL A 34 1.53 -23.26 16.57
N THR A 35 2.84 -23.20 16.33
CA THR A 35 3.66 -21.99 16.44
C THR A 35 4.46 -21.78 15.15
N PHE A 36 4.83 -20.53 14.86
CA PHE A 36 5.56 -20.15 13.66
C PHE A 36 6.92 -19.57 14.06
N SER A 37 8.01 -20.08 13.48
CA SER A 37 9.37 -19.72 13.86
C SER A 37 10.25 -19.43 12.63
N GLN A 38 11.14 -18.43 12.75
CA GLN A 38 12.13 -18.13 11.73
C GLN A 38 13.27 -19.16 11.70
N THR A 39 13.44 -19.93 12.79
CA THR A 39 14.38 -21.04 12.88
C THR A 39 13.64 -22.38 12.94
N PRO A 40 14.22 -23.47 12.39
CA PRO A 40 13.63 -24.81 12.52
C PRO A 40 13.40 -25.16 14.00
N CYS A 41 12.25 -25.73 14.31
CA CYS A 41 11.96 -26.20 15.66
C CYS A 41 12.60 -27.57 15.91
N PRO A 42 12.94 -27.90 17.18
CA PRO A 42 13.37 -29.24 17.54
C PRO A 42 12.20 -30.22 17.37
N GLY A 43 12.19 -30.98 16.26
CA GLY A 43 11.13 -31.93 15.92
C GLY A 43 10.74 -31.87 14.44
N GLU A 44 9.54 -32.34 14.10
CA GLU A 44 8.98 -32.20 12.75
C GLU A 44 8.62 -30.73 12.50
N SER A 45 9.36 -30.09 11.59
CA SER A 45 9.10 -28.72 11.15
C SER A 45 8.74 -28.72 9.66
N GLU A 46 7.59 -28.14 9.33
CA GLU A 46 7.20 -27.93 7.94
C GLU A 46 7.58 -26.50 7.53
N ARG A 47 8.43 -26.35 6.51
CA ARG A 47 8.78 -25.03 5.99
C ARG A 47 7.63 -24.52 5.13
N ILE A 48 7.07 -23.39 5.52
CA ILE A 48 6.05 -22.69 4.75
C ILE A 48 6.71 -21.53 4.02
N GLU A 49 6.57 -21.53 2.70
CA GLU A 49 6.94 -20.37 1.89
C GLU A 49 5.90 -19.28 2.11
N VAL A 50 6.33 -18.18 2.74
CA VAL A 50 5.49 -16.99 2.83
C VAL A 50 5.62 -16.27 1.50
N ARG A 51 4.65 -16.51 0.61
CA ARG A 51 4.57 -15.80 -0.66
C ARG A 51 4.37 -14.31 -0.33
N SER A 52 5.45 -13.54 -0.43
CA SER A 52 5.38 -12.08 -0.36
C SER A 52 4.36 -11.63 -1.39
N ALA A 53 3.46 -10.71 -1.02
CA ALA A 53 2.44 -10.18 -1.90
C ALA A 53 3.09 -9.36 -3.03
N SER A 54 3.65 -10.06 -4.01
CA SER A 54 4.43 -9.51 -5.13
C SER A 54 3.60 -9.64 -6.40
N ALA A 55 2.46 -8.98 -6.42
CA ALA A 55 1.79 -8.53 -7.63
C ALA A 55 0.88 -7.37 -7.23
N PRO A 56 0.90 -6.23 -7.94
CA PRO A 56 -0.18 -5.26 -7.81
C PRO A 56 -1.49 -6.01 -8.08
N ASP A 57 -2.36 -6.03 -7.09
CA ASP A 57 -3.71 -6.57 -7.18
C ASP A 57 -4.42 -5.87 -8.34
N GLN A 58 -4.45 -6.52 -9.52
CA GLN A 58 -5.04 -5.95 -10.75
C GLN A 58 -6.55 -5.72 -10.61
N SER A 59 -7.17 -6.23 -9.54
CA SER A 59 -8.57 -5.97 -9.22
C SER A 59 -8.77 -4.60 -8.57
N ARG A 60 -7.71 -3.92 -8.12
CA ARG A 60 -7.83 -2.57 -7.55
C ARG A 60 -7.77 -1.51 -8.63
N PRO A 61 -8.64 -0.49 -8.58
CA PRO A 61 -8.58 0.61 -9.51
C PRO A 61 -7.27 1.36 -9.37
N THR A 62 -6.80 1.88 -10.49
CA THR A 62 -5.65 2.79 -10.53
C THR A 62 -6.02 4.13 -9.87
N ILE A 63 -5.01 4.93 -9.56
CA ILE A 63 -5.21 6.25 -8.97
C ILE A 63 -5.99 7.17 -9.92
N GLU A 64 -5.75 7.03 -11.21
CA GLU A 64 -6.44 7.78 -12.28
C GLU A 64 -7.92 7.38 -12.34
N ALA A 65 -8.21 6.08 -12.29
CA ALA A 65 -9.60 5.61 -12.24
C ALA A 65 -10.33 6.11 -10.99
N LEU A 66 -9.64 6.17 -9.84
CA LEU A 66 -10.20 6.76 -8.62
C LEU A 66 -10.44 8.27 -8.76
N ALA A 67 -9.51 9.00 -9.40
CA ALA A 67 -9.67 10.42 -9.64
C ALA A 67 -10.87 10.72 -10.57
N GLU A 68 -11.11 9.90 -11.59
CA GLU A 68 -12.31 10.01 -12.43
C GLU A 68 -13.60 9.77 -11.65
N ILE A 69 -13.61 8.78 -10.75
CA ILE A 69 -14.77 8.54 -9.87
C ILE A 69 -14.99 9.76 -8.97
N CYS A 70 -13.92 10.34 -8.41
CA CYS A 70 -14.01 11.57 -7.62
C CYS A 70 -14.57 12.76 -8.42
N VAL A 71 -14.20 12.89 -9.69
CA VAL A 71 -14.77 13.92 -10.58
C VAL A 71 -16.27 13.70 -10.80
N LYS A 72 -16.69 12.45 -11.01
CA LYS A 72 -18.11 12.09 -11.24
C LYS A 72 -18.98 12.29 -10.00
N GLU A 73 -18.47 11.94 -8.82
CA GLU A 73 -19.17 12.05 -7.53
C GLU A 73 -19.08 13.46 -6.93
N GLY A 74 -18.19 14.30 -7.45
CA GLY A 74 -18.07 15.69 -7.03
C GLY A 74 -19.26 16.53 -7.48
N SER A 75 -19.71 17.44 -6.61
CA SER A 75 -20.82 18.35 -6.89
C SER A 75 -20.37 19.59 -7.68
N PHE A 76 -19.87 19.38 -8.90
CA PHE A 76 -19.49 20.46 -9.81
C PHE A 76 -20.72 21.05 -10.53
N LYS A 77 -20.68 22.34 -10.87
CA LYS A 77 -21.79 23.02 -11.55
C LYS A 77 -22.11 22.41 -12.92
N ASP A 78 -21.08 22.02 -13.65
CA ASP A 78 -21.20 21.31 -14.94
C ASP A 78 -20.24 20.11 -14.93
N PRO A 79 -20.70 18.93 -14.47
CA PRO A 79 -19.86 17.73 -14.32
C PRO A 79 -19.33 17.20 -15.67
N ALA A 80 -20.00 17.52 -16.79
CA ALA A 80 -19.54 17.11 -18.12
C ALA A 80 -18.37 17.96 -18.63
N SER A 81 -18.16 19.14 -18.04
CA SER A 81 -17.08 20.08 -18.41
C SER A 81 -15.83 19.99 -17.55
N VAL A 82 -15.81 19.08 -16.58
CA VAL A 82 -14.72 19.01 -15.59
C VAL A 82 -13.48 18.37 -16.23
N GLU A 83 -12.39 19.14 -16.25
CA GLU A 83 -11.09 18.68 -16.71
C GLU A 83 -10.23 18.34 -15.50
N LEU A 84 -9.73 17.09 -15.43
CA LEU A 84 -8.74 16.70 -14.45
C LEU A 84 -7.37 17.19 -14.90
N VAL A 85 -6.80 18.15 -14.16
CA VAL A 85 -5.53 18.80 -14.50
C VAL A 85 -4.36 18.08 -13.83
N GLU A 86 -4.51 17.72 -12.56
CA GLU A 86 -3.43 17.15 -11.76
C GLU A 86 -3.99 16.20 -10.70
N ILE A 87 -3.23 15.16 -10.37
CA ILE A 87 -3.56 14.24 -9.27
C ILE A 87 -2.43 14.31 -8.25
N GLY A 88 -2.77 14.65 -7.01
CA GLY A 88 -1.83 14.72 -5.90
C GLY A 88 -1.54 13.36 -5.26
N THR A 89 -0.61 13.35 -4.32
CA THR A 89 -0.27 12.13 -3.58
C THR A 89 -1.40 11.71 -2.64
N MET A 90 -1.83 10.46 -2.77
CA MET A 90 -2.84 9.88 -1.90
C MET A 90 -2.31 9.67 -0.47
N GLY A 91 -3.10 10.07 0.52
CA GLY A 91 -2.84 9.87 1.94
C GLY A 91 -4.00 9.13 2.64
N ALA A 92 -3.85 8.89 3.94
CA ALA A 92 -4.93 8.39 4.79
C ALA A 92 -5.28 9.44 5.84
N GLU A 93 -6.56 9.63 6.10
CA GLU A 93 -7.07 10.64 7.02
C GLU A 93 -8.32 10.14 7.75
N VAL A 94 -8.49 10.56 9.00
CA VAL A 94 -9.69 10.26 9.78
C VAL A 94 -10.73 11.34 9.53
N ILE A 95 -11.83 10.98 8.91
CA ILE A 95 -12.96 11.88 8.64
C ILE A 95 -14.19 11.49 9.45
N THR A 96 -15.11 12.43 9.62
CA THR A 96 -16.45 12.16 10.14
C THR A 96 -17.41 12.06 8.96
N TYR A 97 -17.98 10.88 8.74
CA TYR A 97 -18.96 10.62 7.68
C TYR A 97 -20.19 9.95 8.29
N ALA A 98 -21.37 10.51 8.02
CA ALA A 98 -22.64 10.02 8.58
C ALA A 98 -22.60 9.80 10.11
N SER A 99 -22.03 10.76 10.85
CA SER A 99 -21.85 10.70 12.32
C SER A 99 -20.91 9.61 12.84
N HIS A 100 -20.15 8.95 11.97
CA HIS A 100 -19.13 7.97 12.34
C HIS A 100 -17.73 8.46 11.96
N ARG A 101 -16.74 8.21 12.84
CA ARG A 101 -15.33 8.44 12.53
C ARG A 101 -14.78 7.25 11.76
N ILE A 102 -14.33 7.49 10.54
CA ILE A 102 -13.78 6.47 9.65
C ILE A 102 -12.41 6.88 9.14
N VAL A 103 -11.57 5.89 8.81
CA VAL A 103 -10.32 6.12 8.07
C VAL A 103 -10.63 6.09 6.59
N ALA A 104 -10.45 7.21 5.91
CA ALA A 104 -10.60 7.33 4.46
C ALA A 104 -9.24 7.57 3.80
N HIS A 105 -9.13 7.25 2.51
CA HIS A 105 -8.01 7.68 1.70
C HIS A 105 -8.33 9.07 1.16
N ARG A 106 -7.44 10.04 1.41
CA ARG A 106 -7.51 11.37 0.82
C ARG A 106 -6.75 11.37 -0.50
N LEU A 107 -7.44 11.65 -1.59
CA LEU A 107 -6.87 11.83 -2.92
C LEU A 107 -7.05 13.30 -3.33
N PRO A 108 -5.98 14.12 -3.30
CA PRO A 108 -6.03 15.48 -3.82
C PRO A 108 -6.15 15.42 -5.35
N ILE A 109 -7.10 16.17 -5.91
CA ILE A 109 -7.28 16.31 -7.37
C ILE A 109 -7.37 17.79 -7.71
N LYS A 110 -6.73 18.19 -8.79
CA LYS A 110 -6.85 19.55 -9.33
C LYS A 110 -7.75 19.49 -10.54
N VAL A 111 -8.84 20.24 -10.52
CA VAL A 111 -9.85 20.21 -11.58
C VAL A 111 -10.16 21.60 -12.07
N ASN A 112 -10.42 21.70 -13.37
CA ASN A 112 -10.88 22.93 -14.01
C ASN A 112 -12.30 22.67 -14.54
N ALA A 113 -13.30 23.25 -13.88
CA ALA A 113 -14.71 23.08 -14.23
C ALA A 113 -15.29 24.38 -14.79
N ARG A 114 -16.24 24.30 -15.72
CA ARG A 114 -16.97 25.50 -16.16
C ARG A 114 -17.88 26.00 -15.05
N ASN A 115 -17.95 27.33 -14.95
CA ASN A 115 -18.99 27.98 -14.17
C ASN A 115 -20.33 27.96 -14.93
N GLY A 116 -21.40 28.41 -14.28
CA GLY A 116 -22.74 28.48 -14.89
C GLY A 116 -22.87 29.45 -16.08
N TYR A 117 -21.82 30.21 -16.40
CA TYR A 117 -21.75 31.09 -17.57
C TYR A 117 -20.96 30.45 -18.74
N GLY A 118 -20.56 29.18 -18.62
CA GLY A 118 -19.87 28.42 -19.67
C GLY A 118 -18.37 28.68 -19.77
N GLY A 119 -17.79 29.48 -18.87
CA GLY A 119 -16.37 29.81 -18.82
C GLY A 119 -15.60 29.03 -17.75
N TYR A 120 -14.32 28.76 -18.02
CA TYR A 120 -13.39 28.22 -17.04
C TYR A 120 -12.84 29.35 -16.17
N VAL A 121 -12.90 29.19 -14.85
CA VAL A 121 -12.46 30.22 -13.89
C VAL A 121 -11.06 29.95 -13.32
N GLY A 122 -10.47 28.81 -13.67
CA GLY A 122 -9.18 28.37 -13.16
C GLY A 122 -9.28 26.99 -12.51
N ALA A 123 -8.14 26.30 -12.44
CA ALA A 123 -8.06 24.98 -11.86
C ALA A 123 -7.91 25.06 -10.34
N GLU A 124 -8.82 24.44 -9.60
CA GLU A 124 -8.86 24.43 -8.14
C GLU A 124 -8.55 23.03 -7.59
N TRP A 125 -7.98 22.99 -6.38
CA TRP A 125 -7.71 21.73 -5.70
C TRP A 125 -8.94 21.27 -4.90
N TYR A 126 -9.17 19.97 -4.92
CA TYR A 126 -10.20 19.30 -4.13
C TYR A 126 -9.59 18.11 -3.40
N HIS A 127 -10.11 17.82 -2.22
CA HIS A 127 -9.84 16.60 -1.48
C HIS A 127 -11.00 15.62 -1.67
N CYS A 128 -10.72 14.52 -2.36
CA CYS A 128 -11.63 13.40 -2.46
C CYS A 128 -11.32 12.38 -1.37
N TYR A 129 -12.28 12.11 -0.49
CA TYR A 129 -12.17 11.10 0.54
C TYR A 129 -12.89 9.84 0.09
N LEU A 130 -12.16 8.73 -0.02
CA LEU A 130 -12.66 7.50 -0.60
C LEU A 130 -12.13 6.23 0.08
N SER A 131 -12.79 5.11 -0.17
CA SER A 131 -12.30 3.77 0.16
C SER A 131 -11.57 3.18 -1.04
N ARG A 132 -10.27 2.88 -0.90
CA ARG A 132 -9.48 2.25 -1.98
C ARG A 132 -9.94 0.82 -2.30
N ALA A 133 -10.53 0.13 -1.34
CA ALA A 133 -10.98 -1.26 -1.52
C ALA A 133 -12.30 -1.36 -2.28
N THR A 134 -13.21 -0.41 -2.07
CA THR A 134 -14.56 -0.45 -2.64
C THR A 134 -14.81 0.62 -3.69
N SER A 135 -13.83 1.51 -3.93
CA SER A 135 -13.94 2.69 -4.81
C SER A 135 -15.08 3.63 -4.43
N LYS A 136 -15.60 3.51 -3.20
CA LYS A 136 -16.69 4.34 -2.70
C LYS A 136 -16.14 5.71 -2.32
N VAL A 137 -16.67 6.76 -2.92
CA VAL A 137 -16.43 8.14 -2.49
C VAL A 137 -17.34 8.46 -1.32
N PHE A 138 -16.77 9.03 -0.26
CA PHE A 138 -17.50 9.50 0.90
C PHE A 138 -17.88 10.98 0.73
N MET A 139 -16.92 11.80 0.30
CA MET A 139 -17.14 13.22 0.03
C MET A 139 -16.01 13.80 -0.81
N VAL A 140 -16.32 14.86 -1.54
CA VAL A 140 -15.37 15.68 -2.29
C VAL A 140 -15.51 17.11 -1.80
N VAL A 141 -14.44 17.70 -1.31
CA VAL A 141 -14.45 19.07 -0.75
C VAL A 141 -13.37 19.91 -1.40
N SER A 142 -13.59 21.22 -1.51
CA SER A 142 -12.53 22.15 -1.96
C SER A 142 -11.38 22.12 -0.97
N ALA A 143 -10.15 22.13 -1.47
CA ALA A 143 -8.95 22.32 -0.67
C ALA A 143 -8.73 23.83 -0.56
N GLU A 144 -9.18 24.40 0.55
CA GLU A 144 -8.96 25.82 0.90
C GLU A 144 -7.48 26.15 1.09
#